data_AF-A0A6A6JVC4-F1
#
_entry.id   AF-A0A6A6JVC4-F1
#
_cell.length_a   1.000
_cell.length_b   1.000
_cell.length_c   1.000
_cell.angle_alpha   90.00
_cell.angle_beta   90.00
_cell.angle_gamma   90.00
#
_symmetry.space_group_name_H-M   'P 1'
#
loop_
_entity.id
_entity.type
_entity.pdbx_description
1 polymer ?
#
loop_
_entity_poly.entity_id
_entity_poly.type
_entity_poly.pdbx_seq_one_letter_code
_entity_poly.pdbx_strand_id
1 'polypeptide(L)'
;MEQAAESLEIKSQFLYMPNCMIMAFDDPSTHTSEVRLIRTSQGVELDKLLDVYQIYKAVSFGDMPLEEATELLEEIIQRKAHFNRWLRVFFYGLASATVGPFAFEARPIEMPACFALGCSLGFLQLIVVPHNELMGNMFEIIAAFLTSFVSRALGSIQSRGHEVFCFSAMAQSSIALILPGYIVLCASLELQARQMVPGSVRMVYALIYSFILGFGIMLGSAVFGSIYQDATSATRCENPLSNNSAWNYLFVFLFSICLTIINQARLKQMPTMVGIAMIGYAVSFNTAKYVRGNSQVSSTVGAFAIGVTTAMIPAIFVQVPSGLSVSGSLVSGIISADQMTRNATGSTIVSGADAETPLVNNVALKVGFSVIQVAIGITVGLFVAALVTNPFGRRRRKRTPLAQL
;
A
#
# COMPACT_ATOMS: atom_id res chain seq x y z
N MET A 1 10.79 14.69 -17.14
CA MET A 1 11.32 14.16 -18.42
C MET A 1 11.20 15.20 -19.52
N GLU A 2 9.99 15.63 -19.91
CA GLU A 2 9.85 16.74 -20.88
C GLU A 2 10.61 18.00 -20.47
N GLN A 3 10.48 18.44 -19.21
CA GLN A 3 11.24 19.58 -18.68
C GLN A 3 12.76 19.36 -18.71
N ALA A 4 13.22 18.11 -18.55
CA ALA A 4 14.64 17.78 -18.62
C ALA A 4 15.13 17.87 -20.07
N ALA A 5 14.40 17.28 -21.02
CA ALA A 5 14.71 17.33 -22.44
C ALA A 5 14.73 18.77 -22.97
N GLU A 6 13.77 19.60 -22.53
CA GLU A 6 13.72 21.02 -22.86
C GLU A 6 14.95 21.76 -22.31
N SER A 7 15.38 21.49 -21.08
CA SER A 7 16.59 22.08 -20.50
C SER A 7 17.89 21.64 -21.20
N LEU A 8 17.87 20.49 -21.88
CA LEU A 8 18.98 19.95 -22.65
C LEU A 8 18.90 20.30 -24.15
N GLU A 9 17.87 21.06 -24.56
CA GLU A 9 17.60 21.41 -25.96
C GLU A 9 17.39 20.21 -26.89
N ILE A 10 16.96 19.06 -26.33
CA ILE A 10 16.69 17.83 -27.09
C ILE A 10 15.20 17.74 -27.42
N LYS A 11 14.87 17.54 -28.71
CA LYS A 11 13.50 17.23 -29.13
C LYS A 11 13.21 15.76 -28.89
N SER A 12 12.33 15.47 -27.94
CA SER A 12 11.96 14.10 -27.61
C SER A 12 10.51 14.00 -27.13
N GLN A 13 9.88 12.87 -27.44
CA GLN A 13 8.56 12.50 -26.94
C GLN A 13 8.68 11.32 -25.97
N PHE A 14 7.95 11.39 -24.87
CA PHE A 14 7.98 10.36 -23.83
C PHE A 14 6.58 9.78 -23.66
N LEU A 15 6.48 8.45 -23.72
CA LEU A 15 5.26 7.74 -23.38
C LEU A 15 5.55 6.78 -22.22
N TYR A 16 4.85 7.01 -21.11
CA TYR A 16 5.00 6.21 -19.91
C TYR A 16 3.88 5.16 -19.81
N MET A 17 4.28 3.90 -19.65
CA MET A 17 3.39 2.79 -19.31
C MET A 17 3.92 2.08 -18.05
N PRO A 18 3.08 1.34 -17.31
CA PRO A 18 3.57 0.53 -16.20
C PRO A 18 4.67 -0.44 -16.66
N ASN A 19 5.77 -0.50 -15.91
CA ASN A 19 6.99 -1.27 -16.19
C ASN A 19 7.72 -0.96 -17.51
N CYS A 20 7.31 0.07 -18.25
CA CYS A 20 7.85 0.32 -19.59
C CYS A 20 7.81 1.82 -19.95
N MET A 21 8.95 2.36 -20.38
CA MET A 21 9.07 3.73 -20.87
C MET A 21 9.50 3.71 -22.32
N ILE A 22 8.74 4.39 -23.17
CA ILE A 22 9.07 4.60 -24.58
C ILE A 22 9.58 6.04 -24.71
N MET A 23 10.76 6.19 -25.29
CA MET A 23 11.35 7.48 -25.60
C MET A 23 11.61 7.54 -27.09
N ALA A 24 11.10 8.57 -27.75
CA ALA A 24 11.40 8.86 -29.14
C ALA A 24 12.25 10.13 -29.18
N PHE A 25 13.46 10.03 -29.71
CA PHE A 25 14.35 11.17 -29.94
C PHE A 25 14.25 11.56 -31.41
N ASP A 26 13.94 12.82 -31.67
CA ASP A 26 13.77 13.32 -33.03
C ASP A 26 15.03 14.06 -33.45
N ASP A 27 15.65 13.62 -34.56
CA ASP A 27 16.82 14.28 -35.12
C ASP A 27 16.40 15.18 -36.29
N PRO A 28 16.41 16.52 -36.12
CA PRO A 28 16.00 17.44 -37.15
C PRO A 28 16.93 17.44 -38.37
N SER A 29 18.15 16.91 -38.25
CA SER A 29 19.13 16.88 -39.36
C SER A 29 18.90 15.71 -40.31
N THR A 30 18.46 14.55 -39.80
CA THR A 30 18.22 13.34 -40.60
C THR A 30 16.74 13.07 -40.87
N HIS A 31 15.82 13.83 -40.26
CA HIS A 31 14.37 13.56 -40.28
C HIS A 31 14.03 12.13 -39.84
N THR A 32 14.84 11.57 -38.94
CA THR A 32 14.60 10.23 -38.37
C THR A 32 14.29 10.34 -36.89
N SER A 33 13.47 9.42 -36.40
CA SER A 33 13.15 9.31 -34.98
C SER A 33 13.71 8.00 -34.44
N GLU A 34 14.61 8.07 -33.47
CA GLU A 34 15.13 6.89 -32.77
C GLU A 34 14.20 6.59 -31.58
N VAL A 35 13.56 5.41 -31.59
CA VAL A 35 12.68 4.97 -30.51
C VAL A 35 13.39 3.96 -29.63
N ARG A 36 13.53 4.26 -28.34
CA ARG A 36 14.04 3.33 -27.33
C ARG A 36 12.94 2.89 -26.38
N LEU A 37 12.92 1.59 -26.11
CA LEU A 37 12.03 0.94 -25.16
C LEU A 37 12.84 0.50 -23.95
N ILE A 38 12.62 1.12 -22.79
CA ILE A 38 13.25 0.71 -21.53
C ILE A 38 12.21 0.03 -20.64
N ARG A 39 12.50 -1.22 -20.24
CA ARG A 39 11.68 -1.99 -19.30
C ARG A 39 12.38 -2.09 -17.96
N THR A 40 11.67 -1.76 -16.89
CA THR A 40 12.19 -1.82 -15.51
C THR A 40 11.08 -2.30 -14.58
N SER A 41 11.41 -3.25 -13.70
CA SER A 41 10.52 -3.69 -12.63
C SER A 41 10.27 -2.54 -11.65
N GLN A 42 9.01 -2.23 -11.37
CA GLN A 42 8.67 -1.20 -10.39
C GLN A 42 9.05 -1.62 -8.97
N GLY A 43 9.70 -0.71 -8.24
CA GLY A 43 10.07 -0.86 -6.84
C GLY A 43 10.19 0.51 -6.18
N VAL A 44 10.17 0.54 -4.85
CA VAL A 44 10.29 1.78 -4.07
C VAL A 44 11.57 1.76 -3.27
N GLU A 45 12.51 2.64 -3.65
CA GLU A 45 13.72 2.94 -2.88
C GLU A 45 13.76 4.46 -2.68
N LEU A 46 13.29 4.92 -1.52
CA LEU A 46 13.14 6.35 -1.24
C LEU A 46 14.48 7.11 -1.26
N ASP A 47 15.55 6.45 -0.83
CA ASP A 47 16.89 7.04 -0.83
C ASP A 47 17.41 7.35 -2.23
N LYS A 48 17.39 6.36 -3.14
CA LYS A 48 17.82 6.55 -4.53
C LYS A 48 16.96 7.58 -5.27
N LEU A 49 15.64 7.57 -5.01
CA LEU A 49 14.71 8.52 -5.61
C LEU A 49 15.09 9.97 -5.28
N LEU A 50 15.45 10.24 -4.02
CA LEU A 50 15.88 11.56 -3.58
C LEU A 50 17.18 12.00 -4.28
N ASP A 51 18.17 11.11 -4.35
CA ASP A 51 19.46 11.43 -4.98
C ASP A 51 19.29 11.73 -6.48
N VAL A 52 18.53 10.91 -7.20
CA VAL A 52 18.21 11.15 -8.62
C VAL A 52 17.47 12.48 -8.79
N TYR A 53 16.55 12.83 -7.88
CA TYR A 53 15.85 14.10 -7.92
C TYR A 53 16.79 15.30 -7.69
N GLN A 54 17.76 15.18 -6.79
CA GLN A 54 18.76 16.23 -6.54
C GLN A 54 19.64 16.46 -7.77
N ILE A 55 20.09 15.38 -8.43
CA ILE A 55 20.85 15.46 -9.68
C ILE A 55 20.00 16.11 -10.77
N TYR A 56 18.76 15.65 -10.98
CA TYR A 56 17.82 16.25 -11.93
C TYR A 56 17.69 17.77 -11.71
N LYS A 57 17.55 18.19 -10.46
CA LYS A 57 17.40 19.59 -10.09
C LYS A 57 18.67 20.39 -10.42
N ALA A 58 19.85 19.86 -10.08
CA ALA A 58 21.13 20.50 -10.37
C ALA A 58 21.36 20.66 -11.89
N VAL A 59 21.08 19.62 -12.67
CA VAL A 59 21.18 19.66 -14.13
C VAL A 59 20.17 20.63 -14.74
N SER A 60 18.91 20.59 -14.30
CA SER A 60 17.85 21.46 -14.84
C SER A 60 18.08 22.95 -14.57
N PHE A 61 18.76 23.29 -13.48
CA PHE A 61 19.15 24.68 -13.17
C PHE A 61 20.51 25.09 -13.78
N GLY A 62 21.24 24.16 -14.40
CA GLY A 62 22.57 24.41 -14.97
C GLY A 62 23.69 24.52 -13.91
N ASP A 63 23.45 24.00 -12.70
CA ASP A 63 24.42 24.01 -11.60
C ASP A 63 25.46 22.87 -11.69
N MET A 64 25.22 21.86 -12.55
CA MET A 64 26.06 20.67 -12.72
C MET A 64 26.17 20.27 -14.20
N PRO A 65 27.39 19.94 -14.71
CA PRO A 65 27.58 19.46 -16.09
C PRO A 65 27.03 18.04 -16.31
N LEU A 66 26.67 17.70 -17.56
CA LEU A 66 26.07 16.39 -17.90
C LEU A 66 26.98 15.19 -17.63
N GLU A 67 28.28 15.34 -17.87
CA GLU A 67 29.25 14.25 -17.68
C GLU A 67 29.26 13.80 -16.20
N GLU A 68 29.40 14.76 -15.28
CA GLU A 68 29.38 14.52 -13.84
C GLU A 68 28.03 13.94 -13.38
N ALA A 69 26.91 14.46 -13.91
CA ALA A 69 25.59 13.96 -13.59
C ALA A 69 25.39 12.50 -14.03
N THR A 70 26.00 12.09 -15.15
CA THR A 70 25.92 10.73 -15.69
C THR A 70 26.73 9.76 -14.84
N GLU A 71 27.95 10.15 -14.43
CA GLU A 71 28.78 9.35 -13.50
C GLU A 71 28.08 9.14 -12.15
N LEU A 72 27.49 10.20 -11.57
CA LEU A 72 26.74 10.09 -10.32
C LEU A 72 25.50 9.19 -10.46
N LEU A 73 24.82 9.24 -11.61
CA LEU A 73 23.65 8.41 -11.85
C LEU A 73 24.02 6.91 -11.97
N GLU A 74 25.13 6.60 -12.64
CA GLU A 74 25.70 5.26 -12.74
C GLU A 74 26.04 4.73 -11.33
N GLU A 75 26.68 5.54 -10.48
CA GLU A 75 26.99 5.19 -9.09
C GLU A 75 25.72 4.86 -8.29
N ILE A 76 24.67 5.67 -8.42
CA ILE A 76 23.39 5.45 -7.72
C ILE A 76 22.71 4.15 -8.17
N ILE A 77 22.75 3.85 -9.46
CA ILE A 77 22.17 2.61 -10.02
C ILE A 77 22.91 1.39 -9.45
N GLN A 78 24.25 1.44 -9.41
CA GLN A 78 25.09 0.35 -8.91
C GLN A 78 25.09 0.23 -7.38
N ARG A 79 24.66 1.28 -6.66
CA ARG A 79 24.66 1.30 -5.19
C ARG A 79 23.76 0.22 -4.60
N LYS A 80 24.32 -0.52 -3.65
CA LYS A 80 23.60 -1.53 -2.87
C LYS A 80 22.58 -0.89 -1.92
N ALA A 81 21.47 -1.60 -1.71
CA ALA A 81 20.46 -1.27 -0.71
C ALA A 81 21.06 -1.00 0.68
N HIS A 82 20.52 0.00 1.39
CA HIS A 82 20.99 0.40 2.73
C HIS A 82 20.78 -0.68 3.79
N PHE A 83 19.66 -1.39 3.70
CA PHE A 83 19.27 -2.41 4.67
C PHE A 83 19.33 -3.80 4.06
N ASN A 84 20.01 -4.72 4.76
CA ASN A 84 20.12 -6.11 4.34
C ASN A 84 18.74 -6.77 4.27
N ARG A 85 18.56 -7.70 3.32
CA ARG A 85 17.27 -8.41 3.09
C ARG A 85 16.75 -9.08 4.37
N TRP A 86 17.61 -9.72 5.14
CA TRP A 86 17.24 -10.36 6.42
C TRP A 86 16.74 -9.39 7.48
N LEU A 87 17.36 -8.22 7.59
CA LEU A 87 16.91 -7.18 8.50
C LEU A 87 15.53 -6.65 8.07
N ARG A 88 15.31 -6.51 6.76
CA ARG A 88 13.99 -6.15 6.22
C ARG A 88 12.94 -7.20 6.59
N VAL A 89 13.21 -8.50 6.47
CA VAL A 89 12.28 -9.58 6.89
C VAL A 89 11.87 -9.43 8.36
N PHE A 90 12.80 -9.09 9.25
CA PHE A 90 12.50 -8.82 10.65
C PHE A 90 11.55 -7.62 10.81
N PHE A 91 11.80 -6.52 10.09
CA PHE A 91 10.93 -5.34 10.11
C PHE A 91 9.57 -5.57 9.47
N TYR A 92 9.42 -6.51 8.52
CA TYR A 92 8.12 -6.95 8.02
C TYR A 92 7.28 -7.58 9.15
N GLY A 93 7.87 -8.47 9.96
CA GLY A 93 7.21 -9.02 11.15
C GLY A 93 6.85 -7.94 12.17
N LEU A 94 7.78 -7.03 12.48
CA LEU A 94 7.53 -5.95 13.43
C LEU A 94 6.43 -4.98 12.94
N ALA A 95 6.39 -4.70 11.65
CA ALA A 95 5.34 -3.90 11.04
C ALA A 95 3.97 -4.60 11.12
N SER A 96 3.87 -5.90 10.86
CA SER A 96 2.63 -6.67 11.04
C SER A 96 2.17 -6.74 12.51
N ALA A 97 3.08 -6.85 13.47
CA ALA A 97 2.73 -6.83 14.89
C ALA A 97 2.22 -5.46 15.37
N THR A 98 2.77 -4.37 14.81
CA THR A 98 2.45 -3.00 15.23
C THR A 98 1.25 -2.40 14.52
N VAL A 99 0.91 -2.88 13.32
CA VAL A 99 -0.33 -2.47 12.62
C VAL A 99 -1.60 -3.04 13.27
N GLY A 100 -1.50 -4.23 13.86
CA GLY A 100 -2.63 -4.94 14.46
C GLY A 100 -3.46 -4.11 15.45
N PRO A 101 -2.87 -3.52 16.50
CA PRO A 101 -3.63 -2.84 17.56
C PRO A 101 -4.40 -1.60 17.11
N PHE A 102 -3.81 -0.76 16.25
CA PHE A 102 -4.41 0.52 15.87
C PHE A 102 -5.36 0.38 14.67
N ALA A 103 -5.11 -0.58 13.78
CA ALA A 103 -5.89 -0.76 12.55
C ALA A 103 -6.98 -1.82 12.72
N PHE A 104 -6.64 -2.97 13.30
CA PHE A 104 -7.47 -4.18 13.30
C PHE A 104 -7.85 -4.66 14.70
N GLU A 105 -7.73 -3.78 15.70
CA GLU A 105 -8.17 -4.06 17.08
C GLU A 105 -7.47 -5.28 17.73
N ALA A 106 -6.24 -5.60 17.31
CA ALA A 106 -5.47 -6.70 17.88
C ALA A 106 -5.14 -6.46 19.36
N ARG A 107 -5.14 -7.54 20.16
CA ARG A 107 -4.69 -7.52 21.55
C ARG A 107 -3.18 -7.81 21.60
N PRO A 108 -2.50 -7.49 22.71
CA PRO A 108 -1.08 -7.78 22.87
C PRO A 108 -0.74 -9.27 22.72
N ILE A 109 -1.70 -10.16 23.02
CA ILE A 109 -1.49 -11.60 22.96
C ILE A 109 -1.35 -12.11 21.51
N GLU A 110 -1.99 -11.46 20.53
CA GLU A 110 -1.84 -11.82 19.12
C GLU A 110 -0.55 -11.30 18.48
N MET A 111 0.13 -10.31 19.07
CA MET A 111 1.31 -9.67 18.47
C MET A 111 2.43 -10.64 18.07
N PRO A 112 2.80 -11.65 18.87
CA PRO A 112 3.84 -12.61 18.48
C PRO A 112 3.43 -13.47 17.28
N ALA A 113 2.14 -13.82 17.19
CA ALA A 113 1.60 -14.55 16.05
C ALA A 113 1.62 -13.68 14.78
N CYS A 114 1.17 -12.42 14.89
CA CYS A 114 1.26 -11.41 13.83
C CYS A 114 2.71 -11.19 13.37
N PHE A 115 3.66 -11.16 14.30
CA PHE A 115 5.08 -11.03 14.01
C PHE A 115 5.60 -12.22 13.19
N ALA A 116 5.29 -13.45 13.62
CA ALA A 116 5.72 -14.66 12.93
C ALA A 116 5.14 -14.76 11.51
N LEU A 117 3.86 -14.42 11.34
CA LEU A 117 3.19 -14.37 10.05
C LEU A 117 3.74 -13.24 9.14
N GLY A 118 4.03 -12.06 9.70
CA GLY A 118 4.67 -10.98 8.95
C GLY A 118 6.10 -11.33 8.52
N CYS A 119 6.87 -12.03 9.36
CA CYS A 119 8.19 -12.52 8.99
C CYS A 119 8.13 -13.59 7.90
N SER A 120 7.17 -14.52 7.94
CA SER A 120 7.02 -15.52 6.88
C SER A 120 6.65 -14.88 5.54
N LEU A 121 5.80 -13.85 5.54
CA LEU A 121 5.51 -13.03 4.37
C LEU A 121 6.74 -12.29 3.84
N GLY A 122 7.46 -11.59 4.72
CA GLY A 122 8.68 -10.88 4.35
C GLY A 122 9.74 -11.82 3.76
N PHE A 123 9.87 -13.03 4.31
CA PHE A 123 10.76 -14.07 3.79
C PHE A 123 10.34 -14.50 2.38
N LEU A 124 9.05 -14.79 2.18
CA LEU A 124 8.52 -15.18 0.88
C LEU A 124 8.73 -14.04 -0.16
N GLN A 125 8.46 -12.79 0.21
CA GLN A 125 8.57 -11.64 -0.69
C GLN A 125 10.03 -11.26 -1.03
N LEU A 126 10.94 -11.27 -0.06
CA LEU A 126 12.30 -10.72 -0.23
C LEU A 126 13.34 -11.77 -0.60
N ILE A 127 13.10 -13.04 -0.30
CA ILE A 127 14.05 -14.12 -0.53
C ILE A 127 13.53 -15.06 -1.61
N VAL A 128 12.28 -15.53 -1.51
CA VAL A 128 11.77 -16.57 -2.42
C VAL A 128 11.36 -16.01 -3.79
N VAL A 129 10.60 -14.91 -3.83
CA VAL A 129 10.11 -14.31 -5.09
C VAL A 129 11.24 -13.93 -6.06
N PRO A 130 12.36 -13.30 -5.63
CA PRO A 130 13.45 -12.95 -6.55
C PRO A 130 14.16 -14.15 -7.19
N HIS A 131 14.01 -15.35 -6.63
CA HIS A 131 14.65 -16.55 -7.17
C HIS A 131 13.84 -17.25 -8.25
N ASN A 132 12.52 -16.99 -8.34
CA ASN A 132 11.66 -17.65 -9.33
C ASN A 132 10.53 -16.71 -9.77
N GLU A 133 10.55 -16.30 -11.04
CA GLU A 133 9.54 -15.40 -11.61
C GLU A 133 8.11 -15.97 -11.55
N LEU A 134 7.97 -17.30 -11.65
CA LEU A 134 6.69 -17.98 -11.51
C LEU A 134 6.08 -17.79 -10.10
N MET A 135 6.93 -17.77 -9.07
CA MET A 135 6.50 -17.50 -7.70
C MET A 135 6.12 -16.03 -7.50
N GLY A 136 6.74 -15.11 -8.25
CA GLY A 136 6.36 -13.70 -8.26
C GLY A 136 4.94 -13.47 -8.78
N ASN A 137 4.52 -14.18 -9.84
CA ASN A 137 3.19 -14.03 -10.43
C ASN A 137 2.05 -14.58 -9.57
N MET A 138 2.35 -15.49 -8.64
CA MET A 138 1.35 -16.13 -7.76
C MET A 138 1.54 -15.78 -6.28
N PHE A 139 2.49 -14.88 -5.97
CA PHE A 139 2.89 -14.56 -4.61
C PHE A 139 1.70 -14.13 -3.77
N GLU A 140 0.84 -13.27 -4.30
CA GLU A 140 -0.33 -12.72 -3.62
C GLU A 140 -1.29 -13.79 -3.15
N ILE A 141 -1.58 -14.77 -4.03
CA ILE A 141 -2.49 -15.87 -3.74
C ILE A 141 -1.91 -16.75 -2.65
N ILE A 142 -0.63 -17.14 -2.81
CA ILE A 142 0.06 -18.04 -1.88
C ILE A 142 0.19 -17.38 -0.49
N ALA A 143 0.59 -16.11 -0.45
CA ALA A 143 0.74 -15.32 0.76
C ALA A 143 -0.60 -15.18 1.51
N ALA A 144 -1.66 -14.78 0.81
CA ALA A 144 -2.99 -14.63 1.40
C ALA A 144 -3.58 -15.96 1.87
N PHE A 145 -3.39 -17.02 1.09
CA PHE A 145 -3.82 -18.37 1.44
C PHE A 145 -3.12 -18.85 2.72
N LEU A 146 -1.78 -18.81 2.76
CA LEU A 146 -0.99 -19.32 3.89
C LEU A 146 -1.28 -18.54 5.16
N THR A 147 -1.28 -17.21 5.09
CA THR A 147 -1.54 -16.37 6.27
C THR A 147 -2.95 -16.53 6.79
N SER A 148 -3.96 -16.65 5.92
CA SER A 148 -5.35 -16.85 6.35
C SER A 148 -5.58 -18.25 6.92
N PHE A 149 -4.99 -19.28 6.31
CA PHE A 149 -5.03 -20.66 6.80
C PHE A 149 -4.42 -20.76 8.21
N VAL A 150 -3.20 -20.25 8.39
CA VAL A 150 -2.50 -20.29 9.69
C VAL A 150 -3.19 -19.38 10.71
N SER A 151 -3.66 -18.19 10.31
CA SER A 151 -4.41 -17.32 11.22
C SER A 151 -5.68 -17.99 11.74
N ARG A 152 -6.41 -18.71 10.87
CA ARG A 152 -7.62 -19.44 11.28
C ARG A 152 -7.27 -20.64 12.18
N ALA A 153 -6.16 -21.31 11.89
CA ALA A 153 -5.65 -22.39 12.73
C ALA A 153 -5.30 -21.91 14.14
N LEU A 154 -4.55 -20.81 14.25
CA LEU A 154 -4.19 -20.22 15.54
C LEU A 154 -5.40 -19.63 16.28
N GLY A 155 -6.33 -19.00 15.55
CA GLY A 155 -7.56 -18.45 16.13
C GLY A 155 -8.51 -19.52 16.66
N SER A 156 -8.47 -20.74 16.10
CA SER A 156 -9.31 -21.86 16.55
C SER A 156 -8.80 -22.52 17.85
N ILE A 157 -7.65 -22.12 18.38
CA ILE A 157 -7.10 -22.68 19.62
C ILE A 157 -7.93 -22.13 20.80
N GLN A 158 -8.72 -23.01 21.40
CA GLN A 158 -9.54 -22.71 22.57
C GLN A 158 -8.78 -23.05 23.86
N SER A 159 -8.78 -22.14 24.82
CA SER A 159 -8.29 -22.41 26.18
C SER A 159 -9.34 -21.97 27.19
N ARG A 160 -9.80 -22.90 28.03
CA ARG A 160 -10.89 -22.69 29.01
C ARG A 160 -12.21 -22.19 28.40
N GLY A 161 -12.57 -22.65 27.20
CA GLY A 161 -13.86 -22.34 26.56
C GLY A 161 -13.94 -20.97 25.88
N HIS A 162 -12.84 -20.19 25.86
CA HIS A 162 -12.74 -18.94 25.12
C HIS A 162 -11.61 -19.03 24.07
N GLU A 163 -11.81 -18.33 22.95
CA GLU A 163 -10.82 -18.20 21.88
C GLU A 163 -9.66 -17.31 22.34
N VAL A 164 -8.45 -17.89 22.40
CA VAL A 164 -7.26 -17.18 22.92
C VAL A 164 -6.78 -16.11 21.95
N PHE A 165 -6.88 -16.38 20.65
CA PHE A 165 -6.37 -15.51 19.59
C PHE A 165 -7.49 -15.04 18.66
N CYS A 166 -7.50 -13.76 18.32
CA CYS A 166 -8.45 -13.23 17.35
C CYS A 166 -7.99 -13.50 15.91
N PHE A 167 -8.70 -14.37 15.21
CA PHE A 167 -8.44 -14.71 13.81
C PHE A 167 -8.44 -13.47 12.88
N SER A 168 -9.48 -12.65 12.96
CA SER A 168 -9.67 -11.48 12.09
C SER A 168 -8.47 -10.51 12.16
N ALA A 169 -8.04 -10.17 13.37
CA ALA A 169 -6.90 -9.28 13.59
C ALA A 169 -5.58 -9.87 13.04
N MET A 170 -5.31 -11.16 13.26
CA MET A 170 -4.08 -11.81 12.77
C MET A 170 -4.03 -11.87 11.24
N ALA A 171 -5.13 -12.26 10.60
CA ALA A 171 -5.20 -12.37 9.14
C ALA A 171 -5.01 -10.98 8.48
N GLN A 172 -5.70 -9.96 8.98
CA GLN A 172 -5.63 -8.62 8.42
C GLN A 172 -4.29 -7.92 8.64
N SER A 173 -3.73 -8.03 9.85
CA SER A 173 -2.44 -7.40 10.20
C SER A 173 -1.25 -8.02 9.46
N SER A 174 -1.28 -9.32 9.21
CA SER A 174 -0.25 -10.01 8.42
C SER A 174 -0.25 -9.50 6.98
N ILE A 175 -1.43 -9.39 6.36
CA ILE A 175 -1.56 -9.05 4.94
C ILE A 175 -1.38 -7.54 4.69
N ALA A 176 -1.48 -6.69 5.71
CA ALA A 176 -1.45 -5.22 5.60
C ALA A 176 -0.30 -4.64 4.75
N LEU A 177 0.88 -5.26 4.75
CA LEU A 177 2.06 -4.82 3.99
C LEU A 177 2.04 -5.20 2.51
N ILE A 178 1.18 -6.13 2.12
CA ILE A 178 1.02 -6.62 0.75
C ILE A 178 -0.04 -5.80 0.00
N LEU A 179 -0.91 -5.09 0.73
CA LEU A 179 -1.95 -4.26 0.13
C LEU A 179 -1.34 -3.27 -0.88
N PRO A 180 -1.93 -3.09 -2.08
CA PRO A 180 -1.35 -2.32 -3.19
C PRO A 180 -1.47 -0.80 -2.97
N GLY A 181 -1.22 -0.30 -1.76
CA GLY A 181 -1.47 1.10 -1.40
C GLY A 181 -0.63 2.11 -2.16
N TYR A 182 0.64 1.79 -2.40
CA TYR A 182 1.51 2.63 -3.22
C TYR A 182 1.04 2.71 -4.67
N ILE A 183 0.66 1.57 -5.26
CA ILE A 183 0.20 1.50 -6.65
C ILE A 183 -1.06 2.34 -6.82
N VAL A 184 -2.00 2.21 -5.88
CA VAL A 184 -3.24 2.98 -5.83
C VAL A 184 -2.95 4.48 -5.71
N LEU A 185 -2.01 4.87 -4.86
CA LEU A 185 -1.59 6.26 -4.72
C LEU A 185 -0.95 6.80 -6.01
N CYS A 186 -0.01 6.08 -6.59
CA CYS A 186 0.65 6.55 -7.81
C CYS A 186 -0.35 6.63 -8.97
N ALA A 187 -1.25 5.67 -9.10
CA ALA A 187 -2.36 5.72 -10.05
C ALA A 187 -3.19 7.00 -9.85
N SER A 188 -3.54 7.27 -8.59
CA SER A 188 -4.29 8.44 -8.15
C SER A 188 -3.60 9.76 -8.49
N LEU A 189 -2.29 9.87 -8.26
CA LEU A 189 -1.49 11.05 -8.58
C LEU A 189 -1.29 11.24 -10.09
N GLU A 190 -1.10 10.16 -10.84
CA GLU A 190 -0.96 10.22 -12.30
C GLU A 190 -2.26 10.61 -13.01
N LEU A 191 -3.40 10.07 -12.54
CA LEU A 191 -4.71 10.50 -13.01
C LEU A 191 -4.93 12.01 -12.76
N GLN A 192 -4.50 12.51 -11.60
CA GLN A 192 -4.55 13.93 -11.27
C GLN A 192 -3.61 14.76 -12.17
N ALA A 193 -2.43 14.24 -12.50
CA ALA A 193 -1.49 14.87 -13.43
C ALA A 193 -1.93 14.79 -14.90
N ARG A 194 -3.17 14.35 -15.18
CA ARG A 194 -3.73 14.12 -16.52
C ARG A 194 -3.01 13.05 -17.34
N GLN A 195 -2.21 12.21 -16.70
CA GLN A 195 -1.57 11.05 -17.31
C GLN A 195 -2.53 9.87 -17.26
N MET A 196 -3.57 9.93 -18.10
CA MET A 196 -4.70 8.99 -18.04
C MET A 196 -4.28 7.53 -18.26
N VAL A 197 -3.38 7.27 -19.20
CA VAL A 197 -2.95 5.91 -19.58
C VAL A 197 -2.23 5.19 -18.42
N PRO A 198 -1.10 5.68 -17.88
CA PRO A 198 -0.40 4.97 -16.81
C PRO A 198 -1.22 4.90 -15.51
N GLY A 199 -1.96 5.97 -15.18
CA GLY A 199 -2.81 6.02 -14.00
C GLY A 199 -3.96 5.01 -14.06
N SER A 200 -4.67 4.93 -15.18
CA SER A 200 -5.80 3.99 -15.34
C SER A 200 -5.35 2.54 -15.30
N VAL A 201 -4.25 2.20 -15.97
CA VAL A 201 -3.73 0.82 -16.01
C VAL A 201 -3.30 0.37 -14.61
N ARG A 202 -2.61 1.22 -13.84
CA ARG A 202 -2.25 0.90 -12.44
C ARG A 202 -3.47 0.74 -11.55
N MET A 203 -4.49 1.58 -11.74
CA MET A 203 -5.74 1.45 -10.98
C MET A 203 -6.38 0.09 -11.24
N VAL A 204 -6.58 -0.30 -12.51
CA VAL A 204 -7.13 -1.60 -12.89
C VAL A 204 -6.29 -2.76 -12.34
N TYR A 205 -4.96 -2.65 -12.41
CA TYR A 205 -4.06 -3.65 -11.83
C TYR A 205 -4.27 -3.78 -10.31
N ALA A 206 -4.37 -2.68 -9.57
CA ALA A 206 -4.66 -2.73 -8.13
C ALA A 206 -6.03 -3.34 -7.80
N LEU A 207 -7.03 -3.22 -8.69
CA LEU A 207 -8.32 -3.90 -8.52
C LEU A 207 -8.20 -5.40 -8.67
N ILE A 208 -7.56 -5.86 -9.75
CA ILE A 208 -7.31 -7.27 -9.99
C ILE A 208 -6.50 -7.85 -8.83
N TYR A 209 -5.47 -7.14 -8.39
CA TYR A 209 -4.66 -7.49 -7.22
C TYR A 209 -5.51 -7.70 -5.96
N SER A 210 -6.43 -6.78 -5.68
CA SER A 210 -7.30 -6.83 -4.51
C SER A 210 -8.31 -7.98 -4.59
N PHE A 211 -8.80 -8.31 -5.79
CA PHE A 211 -9.66 -9.47 -6.02
C PHE A 211 -8.92 -10.79 -5.78
N ILE A 212 -7.71 -10.90 -6.31
CA ILE A 212 -6.82 -12.05 -6.12
C ILE A 212 -6.53 -12.25 -4.63
N LEU A 213 -6.21 -11.15 -3.93
CA LEU A 213 -5.97 -11.16 -2.49
C LEU A 213 -7.19 -11.60 -1.69
N GLY A 214 -8.37 -11.04 -2.01
CA GLY A 214 -9.64 -11.42 -1.38
C GLY A 214 -10.00 -12.90 -1.59
N PHE A 215 -9.78 -13.41 -2.80
CA PHE A 215 -9.95 -14.84 -3.12
C PHE A 215 -8.98 -15.73 -2.34
N GLY A 216 -7.71 -15.33 -2.22
CA GLY A 216 -6.70 -16.06 -1.44
C GLY A 216 -7.08 -16.18 0.05
N ILE A 217 -7.58 -15.09 0.65
CA ILE A 217 -8.06 -15.09 2.05
C ILE A 217 -9.24 -16.05 2.21
N MET A 218 -10.19 -15.96 1.28
CA MET A 218 -11.38 -16.80 1.27
C MET A 218 -11.01 -18.28 1.17
N LEU A 219 -10.14 -18.64 0.22
CA LEU A 219 -9.70 -20.01 -0.01
C LEU A 219 -8.94 -20.57 1.20
N GLY A 220 -7.98 -19.83 1.74
CA GLY A 220 -7.20 -20.29 2.91
C GLY A 220 -8.07 -20.51 4.15
N SER A 221 -9.01 -19.59 4.39
CA SER A 221 -9.94 -19.69 5.52
C SER A 221 -10.95 -20.82 5.36
N ALA A 222 -11.48 -21.02 4.15
CA ALA A 222 -12.47 -22.07 3.86
C ALA A 222 -11.85 -23.47 3.95
N VAL A 223 -10.62 -23.65 3.44
CA VAL A 223 -9.89 -24.93 3.53
C VAL A 223 -9.60 -25.31 4.97
N PHE A 224 -9.19 -24.38 5.82
CA PHE A 224 -9.01 -24.71 7.24
C PHE A 224 -10.35 -25.05 7.91
N GLY A 225 -11.41 -24.29 7.62
CA GLY A 225 -12.74 -24.54 8.18
C GLY A 225 -13.35 -25.87 7.73
N SER A 226 -13.03 -26.37 6.54
CA SER A 226 -13.49 -27.70 6.11
C SER A 226 -12.73 -28.84 6.81
N ILE A 227 -11.49 -28.61 7.23
CA ILE A 227 -10.70 -29.58 8.00
C ILE A 227 -11.13 -29.63 9.46
N TYR A 228 -11.49 -28.49 10.06
CA TYR A 228 -11.86 -28.38 11.47
C TYR A 228 -13.23 -27.72 11.65
N GLN A 229 -14.24 -28.51 12.02
CA GLN A 229 -15.65 -28.07 12.08
C GLN A 229 -15.93 -27.03 13.18
N ASP A 230 -15.15 -27.04 14.27
CA ASP A 230 -15.25 -26.07 15.37
C ASP A 230 -14.34 -24.83 15.16
N ALA A 231 -13.99 -24.52 13.90
CA ALA A 231 -13.13 -23.38 13.60
C ALA A 231 -13.80 -22.06 13.95
N THR A 232 -13.03 -21.13 14.54
CA THR A 232 -13.51 -19.78 14.84
C THR A 232 -14.06 -19.08 13.60
N SER A 233 -15.13 -18.34 13.82
CA SER A 233 -15.82 -17.49 12.85
C SER A 233 -15.90 -16.03 13.35
N ALA A 234 -15.22 -15.73 14.46
CA ALA A 234 -15.26 -14.43 15.07
C ALA A 234 -14.61 -13.38 14.16
N THR A 235 -15.42 -12.41 13.75
CA THR A 235 -15.01 -11.31 12.86
C THR A 235 -14.59 -10.06 13.63
N ARG A 236 -14.93 -10.00 14.92
CA ARG A 236 -14.60 -8.91 15.85
C ARG A 236 -13.86 -9.47 17.05
N CYS A 237 -12.88 -8.73 17.54
CA CYS A 237 -12.09 -9.11 18.70
C CYS A 237 -12.71 -8.55 19.99
N GLU A 238 -12.71 -9.34 21.06
CA GLU A 238 -13.14 -8.90 22.39
C GLU A 238 -11.98 -8.23 23.14
N ASN A 239 -12.26 -7.12 23.86
CA ASN A 239 -11.29 -6.34 24.65
C ASN A 239 -10.07 -5.83 23.85
N PRO A 240 -10.28 -4.96 22.84
CA PRO A 240 -9.18 -4.45 22.04
C PRO A 240 -8.29 -3.49 22.85
N LEU A 241 -6.99 -3.52 22.55
CA LEU A 241 -6.02 -2.59 23.13
C LEU A 241 -6.31 -1.12 22.73
N SER A 242 -7.12 -0.93 21.68
CA SER A 242 -7.51 0.38 21.13
C SER A 242 -8.40 1.21 22.06
N ASN A 243 -8.89 0.64 23.17
CA ASN A 243 -9.71 1.36 24.16
C ASN A 243 -8.95 2.57 24.75
N ASN A 244 -7.62 2.48 24.83
CA ASN A 244 -6.76 3.61 25.20
C ASN A 244 -6.17 4.25 23.93
N SER A 245 -6.69 5.42 23.53
CA SER A 245 -6.23 6.13 22.33
C SER A 245 -4.72 6.47 22.33
N ALA A 246 -4.08 6.55 23.50
CA ALA A 246 -2.63 6.80 23.63
C ALA A 246 -1.77 5.65 23.06
N TRP A 247 -2.19 4.39 23.24
CA TRP A 247 -1.46 3.24 22.71
C TRP A 247 -1.48 3.22 21.18
N ASN A 248 -2.60 3.61 20.56
CA ASN A 248 -2.70 3.69 19.11
C ASN A 248 -1.65 4.62 18.51
N TYR A 249 -1.43 5.79 19.10
CA TYR A 249 -0.39 6.72 18.63
C TYR A 249 1.03 6.14 18.75
N LEU A 250 1.32 5.39 19.81
CA LEU A 250 2.61 4.71 19.96
C LEU A 250 2.82 3.63 18.89
N PHE A 251 1.79 2.83 18.60
CA PHE A 251 1.86 1.79 17.58
C PHE A 251 1.97 2.36 16.17
N VAL A 252 1.30 3.47 15.88
CA VAL A 252 1.45 4.17 14.59
C VAL A 252 2.85 4.74 14.41
N PHE A 253 3.43 5.32 15.47
CA PHE A 253 4.81 5.79 15.46
C PHE A 253 5.78 4.64 15.15
N LEU A 254 5.65 3.50 15.83
CA LEU A 254 6.51 2.35 15.63
C LEU A 254 6.32 1.70 14.25
N PHE A 255 5.08 1.61 13.77
CA PHE A 255 4.75 1.13 12.43
C PHE A 255 5.36 2.01 11.34
N SER A 256 5.30 3.34 11.52
CA SER A 256 5.89 4.32 10.58
C SER A 256 7.41 4.18 10.50
N ILE A 257 8.08 3.91 11.62
CA ILE A 257 9.52 3.61 11.63
C ILE A 257 9.80 2.32 10.86
N CYS A 258 9.01 1.26 11.08
CA CYS A 258 9.21 0.00 10.35
C CYS A 258 9.01 0.18 8.85
N LEU A 259 7.97 0.90 8.42
CA LEU A 259 7.72 1.18 7.01
C LEU A 259 8.82 2.00 6.33
N THR A 260 9.35 3.02 7.01
CA THR A 260 10.45 3.83 6.47
C THR A 260 11.73 3.00 6.29
N ILE A 261 12.00 2.02 7.17
CA ILE A 261 13.10 1.06 7.01
C ILE A 261 12.83 0.08 5.85
N ILE A 262 11.63 -0.47 5.76
CA ILE A 262 11.23 -1.41 4.69
C ILE A 262 11.39 -0.77 3.30
N ASN A 263 11.03 0.51 3.17
CA ASN A 263 11.11 1.32 1.95
C ASN A 263 12.48 2.00 1.73
N GLN A 264 13.50 1.62 2.52
CA GLN A 264 14.87 2.13 2.41
C GLN A 264 14.99 3.66 2.45
N ALA A 265 14.32 4.31 3.39
CA ALA A 265 14.48 5.74 3.61
C ALA A 265 15.83 6.08 4.26
N ARG A 266 16.38 7.26 3.93
CA ARG A 266 17.59 7.80 4.56
C ARG A 266 17.32 8.13 6.03
N LEU A 267 18.18 7.69 6.95
CA LEU A 267 17.99 7.87 8.41
C LEU A 267 17.73 9.33 8.82
N LYS A 268 18.38 10.29 8.15
CA LYS A 268 18.20 11.73 8.41
C LYS A 268 16.80 12.25 8.08
N GLN A 269 16.07 11.58 7.18
CA GLN A 269 14.74 11.99 6.73
C GLN A 269 13.62 11.23 7.44
N MET A 270 13.91 10.11 8.10
CA MET A 270 12.90 9.34 8.82
C MET A 270 12.05 10.17 9.80
N PRO A 271 12.61 11.12 10.60
CA PRO A 271 11.81 11.87 11.56
C PRO A 271 10.71 12.72 10.91
N THR A 272 10.99 13.35 9.77
CA THR A 272 9.98 14.16 9.06
C THR A 272 8.90 13.26 8.47
N MET A 273 9.28 12.11 7.91
CA MET A 273 8.34 11.12 7.38
C MET A 273 7.39 10.58 8.45
N VAL A 274 7.93 10.22 9.62
CA VAL A 274 7.15 9.72 10.76
C VAL A 274 6.23 10.81 11.31
N GLY A 275 6.70 12.06 11.41
CA GLY A 275 5.89 13.19 11.85
C GLY A 275 4.65 13.40 10.98
N ILE A 276 4.80 13.31 9.66
CA ILE A 276 3.67 13.50 8.72
C ILE A 276 2.70 12.31 8.81
N ALA A 277 3.20 11.09 8.92
CA ALA A 277 2.36 9.91 9.14
C ALA A 277 1.51 10.03 10.42
N MET A 278 2.10 10.53 11.50
CA MET A 278 1.40 10.80 12.76
C MET A 278 0.30 11.85 12.62
N ILE A 279 0.56 12.93 11.87
CA ILE A 279 -0.45 13.96 11.57
C ILE A 279 -1.61 13.37 10.76
N GLY A 280 -1.29 12.63 9.69
CA GLY A 280 -2.29 11.97 8.85
C GLY A 280 -3.18 11.01 9.65
N TYR A 281 -2.57 10.20 10.52
CA TYR A 281 -3.32 9.30 11.40
C TYR A 281 -4.15 10.06 12.43
N ALA A 282 -3.59 11.07 13.10
CA ALA A 282 -4.31 11.86 14.09
C ALA A 282 -5.58 12.48 13.49
N VAL A 283 -5.46 13.07 12.30
CA VAL A 283 -6.61 13.68 11.61
C VAL A 283 -7.63 12.61 11.20
N SER A 284 -7.18 11.54 10.53
CA SER A 284 -8.06 10.46 10.09
C SER A 284 -8.80 9.78 11.26
N PHE A 285 -8.11 9.49 12.35
CA PHE A 285 -8.67 8.85 13.54
C PHE A 285 -9.70 9.75 14.24
N ASN A 286 -9.42 11.04 14.40
CA ASN A 286 -10.38 11.97 14.98
C ASN A 286 -11.61 12.13 14.08
N THR A 287 -11.42 12.31 12.77
CA THR A 287 -12.54 12.40 11.81
C THR A 287 -13.40 11.13 11.81
N ALA A 288 -12.80 9.94 11.94
CA ALA A 288 -13.54 8.69 12.03
C ALA A 288 -14.44 8.59 13.28
N LYS A 289 -14.06 9.23 14.40
CA LYS A 289 -14.91 9.33 15.59
C LYS A 289 -16.13 10.23 15.38
N TYR A 290 -15.95 11.34 14.65
CA TYR A 290 -17.02 12.30 14.38
C TYR A 290 -17.97 11.83 13.28
N VAL A 291 -17.44 11.22 12.21
CA VAL A 291 -18.21 10.77 11.04
C VAL A 291 -18.32 9.24 11.06
N ARG A 292 -19.18 8.72 11.93
CA ARG A 292 -19.41 7.27 12.04
C ARG A 292 -20.01 6.70 10.75
N GLY A 293 -19.41 5.63 10.23
CA GLY A 293 -19.92 4.86 9.08
C GLY A 293 -19.33 5.23 7.72
N ASN A 294 -18.60 6.34 7.57
CA ASN A 294 -18.02 6.77 6.30
C ASN A 294 -16.49 6.81 6.33
N SER A 295 -15.86 5.64 6.11
CA SER A 295 -14.39 5.47 6.01
C SER A 295 -13.74 6.35 4.92
N GLN A 296 -14.50 6.64 3.86
CA GLN A 296 -14.07 7.51 2.76
C GLN A 296 -13.74 8.93 3.24
N VAL A 297 -14.63 9.54 4.04
CA VAL A 297 -14.46 10.91 4.53
C VAL A 297 -13.23 11.01 5.42
N SER A 298 -13.03 10.04 6.32
CA SER A 298 -11.84 9.99 7.17
C SER A 298 -10.55 9.88 6.34
N SER A 299 -10.55 9.08 5.28
CA SER A 299 -9.41 8.94 4.38
C SER A 299 -9.14 10.23 3.59
N THR A 300 -10.18 10.91 3.10
CA THR A 300 -10.06 12.21 2.42
C THR A 300 -9.47 13.28 3.31
N VAL A 301 -9.97 13.44 4.53
CA VAL A 301 -9.53 14.50 5.45
C VAL A 301 -8.10 14.22 5.95
N GLY A 302 -7.75 12.95 6.20
CA GLY A 302 -6.36 12.57 6.50
C GLY A 302 -5.42 12.87 5.32
N ALA A 303 -5.85 12.60 4.08
CA ALA A 303 -5.01 12.80 2.90
C ALA A 303 -4.84 14.29 2.59
N PHE A 304 -5.87 15.09 2.85
CA PHE A 304 -5.79 16.54 2.82
C PHE A 304 -4.74 17.07 3.81
N ALA A 305 -4.76 16.59 5.07
CA ALA A 305 -3.78 17.00 6.07
C ALA A 305 -2.33 16.67 5.66
N ILE A 306 -2.11 15.47 5.11
CA ILE A 306 -0.79 15.08 4.57
C ILE A 306 -0.40 15.99 3.40
N GLY A 307 -1.31 16.23 2.45
CA GLY A 307 -1.05 17.06 1.27
C GLY A 307 -0.68 18.51 1.62
N VAL A 308 -1.24 19.07 2.69
CA VAL A 308 -0.88 20.42 3.17
C VAL A 308 0.53 20.48 3.73
N THR A 309 1.04 19.40 4.32
CA THR A 309 2.36 19.35 4.97
C THR A 309 3.57 19.22 4.04
N THR A 310 3.42 19.54 2.75
CA THR A 310 4.49 19.70 1.73
C THR A 310 5.35 18.49 1.34
N ALA A 311 5.30 17.36 2.05
CA ALA A 311 6.02 16.13 1.69
C ALA A 311 5.05 14.94 1.53
N MET A 312 4.86 14.49 0.28
CA MET A 312 3.73 13.64 -0.10
C MET A 312 4.05 12.15 -0.05
N ILE A 313 5.28 11.74 -0.34
CA ILE A 313 5.55 10.34 -0.72
C ILE A 313 5.45 9.31 0.43
N PRO A 314 6.02 9.53 1.63
CA PRO A 314 6.13 8.46 2.64
C PRO A 314 4.93 8.35 3.58
N ALA A 315 4.22 9.45 3.87
CA ALA A 315 3.12 9.45 4.85
C ALA A 315 1.87 8.69 4.37
N ILE A 316 1.71 8.55 3.06
CA ILE A 316 0.53 7.90 2.47
C ILE A 316 0.59 6.37 2.63
N PHE A 317 1.79 5.78 2.76
CA PHE A 317 1.94 4.35 3.06
C PHE A 317 1.32 3.95 4.41
N VAL A 318 1.25 4.88 5.38
CA VAL A 318 0.61 4.66 6.68
C VAL A 318 -0.91 4.83 6.59
N GLN A 319 -1.35 5.63 5.63
CA GLN A 319 -2.76 5.97 5.50
C GLN A 319 -3.57 4.87 4.81
N VAL A 320 -2.99 4.11 3.87
CA VAL A 320 -3.71 3.04 3.17
C VAL A 320 -4.13 1.89 4.11
N PRO A 321 -3.26 1.34 4.98
CA PRO A 321 -3.68 0.38 5.99
C PRO A 321 -4.76 0.95 6.92
N SER A 322 -4.64 2.23 7.30
CA SER A 322 -5.61 2.92 8.17
C SER A 322 -6.97 3.11 7.50
N GLY A 323 -7.04 3.43 6.20
CA GLY A 323 -8.29 3.59 5.47
C GLY A 323 -9.00 2.25 5.22
N LEU A 324 -8.24 1.21 4.89
CA LEU A 324 -8.78 -0.14 4.63
C LEU A 324 -9.24 -0.84 5.91
N SER A 325 -8.63 -0.54 7.06
CA SER A 325 -9.08 -1.04 8.35
C SER A 325 -10.43 -0.44 8.78
N VAL A 326 -10.68 0.83 8.46
CA VAL A 326 -11.96 1.51 8.74
C VAL A 326 -13.08 1.04 7.80
N SER A 327 -12.76 0.53 6.60
CA SER A 327 -13.77 -0.01 5.65
C SER A 327 -14.18 -1.47 5.94
N GLY A 328 -13.46 -2.21 6.79
CA GLY A 328 -13.81 -3.60 7.16
C GLY A 328 -13.84 -4.59 5.98
N SER A 329 -13.18 -4.27 4.86
CA SER A 329 -13.35 -5.00 3.61
C SER A 329 -12.80 -6.42 3.67
N LEU A 330 -11.67 -6.60 4.36
CA LEU A 330 -11.07 -7.91 4.62
C LEU A 330 -11.96 -8.79 5.53
N VAL A 331 -12.79 -8.18 6.40
CA VAL A 331 -13.78 -8.92 7.23
C VAL A 331 -14.84 -9.57 6.34
N SER A 332 -15.17 -8.97 5.19
CA SER A 332 -16.16 -9.55 4.28
C SER A 332 -15.69 -10.86 3.66
N GLY A 333 -14.39 -11.02 3.39
CA GLY A 333 -13.84 -12.29 2.90
C GLY A 333 -13.87 -13.40 3.93
N ILE A 334 -13.73 -13.03 5.21
CA ILE A 334 -13.87 -13.95 6.34
C ILE A 334 -15.32 -14.44 6.48
N ILE A 335 -16.30 -13.53 6.47
CA ILE A 335 -17.73 -13.85 6.63
C ILE A 335 -18.18 -14.85 5.56
N SER A 336 -17.81 -14.62 4.30
CA SER A 336 -18.21 -15.51 3.21
C SER A 336 -17.46 -16.84 3.24
N ALA A 337 -16.20 -16.87 3.66
CA ALA A 337 -15.50 -18.14 3.89
C ALA A 337 -16.20 -18.97 4.97
N ASP A 338 -16.69 -18.31 6.03
CA ASP A 338 -17.43 -18.98 7.09
C ASP A 338 -18.79 -19.51 6.63
N GLN A 339 -19.52 -18.73 5.83
CA GLN A 339 -20.79 -19.16 5.23
C GLN A 339 -20.59 -20.34 4.27
N MET A 340 -19.51 -20.39 3.51
CA MET A 340 -19.18 -21.55 2.65
C MET A 340 -18.87 -22.81 3.46
N THR A 341 -18.09 -22.68 4.54
CA THR A 341 -17.76 -23.82 5.42
C THR A 341 -19.03 -24.36 6.09
N ARG A 342 -19.92 -23.48 6.58
CA ARG A 342 -21.15 -23.90 7.29
C ARG A 342 -22.24 -24.43 6.35
N ASN A 343 -22.37 -23.91 5.13
CA ASN A 343 -23.30 -24.43 4.10
C ASN A 343 -22.85 -25.76 3.48
N ALA A 344 -21.57 -26.14 3.55
CA ALA A 344 -21.13 -27.46 3.10
C ALA A 344 -21.78 -28.62 3.91
N THR A 345 -22.33 -28.31 5.09
CA THR A 345 -23.07 -29.24 5.96
C THR A 345 -24.59 -29.10 5.92
N GLY A 346 -25.15 -28.16 5.15
CA GLY A 346 -26.59 -27.87 5.12
C GLY A 346 -27.08 -27.45 3.73
N SER A 347 -27.98 -28.26 3.17
CA SER A 347 -28.73 -28.05 1.93
C SER A 347 -28.98 -26.58 1.55
N THR A 348 -28.70 -26.25 0.29
CA THR A 348 -29.12 -25.01 -0.38
C THR A 348 -30.65 -24.94 -0.42
N ILE A 349 -31.28 -24.46 0.64
CA ILE A 349 -32.68 -24.01 0.58
C ILE A 349 -32.64 -22.51 0.28
N VAL A 350 -32.69 -22.22 -1.01
CA VAL A 350 -33.20 -20.95 -1.52
C VAL A 350 -34.66 -20.86 -1.08
N SER A 351 -34.99 -19.91 -0.23
CA SER A 351 -36.39 -19.56 0.07
C SER A 351 -36.49 -18.08 0.39
N GLY A 352 -37.11 -17.34 -0.54
CA GLY A 352 -37.81 -16.10 -0.26
C GLY A 352 -37.07 -14.80 -0.59
N ALA A 353 -37.28 -14.32 -1.82
CA ALA A 353 -37.42 -12.91 -2.21
C ALA A 353 -36.39 -11.90 -1.67
N ASP A 354 -35.23 -11.83 -2.32
CA ASP A 354 -34.70 -10.60 -2.91
C ASP A 354 -33.52 -10.97 -3.82
N ALA A 355 -33.54 -10.43 -5.04
CA ALA A 355 -32.57 -10.74 -6.07
C ALA A 355 -31.21 -10.08 -5.77
N GLU A 356 -30.30 -10.80 -5.12
CA GLU A 356 -28.88 -10.43 -5.10
C GLU A 356 -28.00 -11.58 -5.63
N THR A 357 -27.12 -11.20 -6.54
CA THR A 357 -26.08 -11.98 -7.24
C THR A 357 -25.35 -13.02 -6.37
N PRO A 358 -24.81 -14.10 -6.95
CA PRO A 358 -24.20 -15.19 -6.18
C PRO A 358 -23.13 -14.65 -5.21
N LEU A 359 -23.29 -15.00 -3.94
CA LEU A 359 -22.58 -14.49 -2.76
C LEU A 359 -21.03 -14.49 -2.88
N VAL A 360 -20.46 -15.38 -3.71
CA VAL A 360 -19.01 -15.46 -4.00
C VAL A 360 -18.52 -14.24 -4.77
N ASN A 361 -19.36 -13.64 -5.63
CA ASN A 361 -19.06 -12.37 -6.28
C ASN A 361 -18.95 -11.22 -5.26
N ASN A 362 -19.72 -11.26 -4.16
CA ASN A 362 -19.79 -10.14 -3.23
C ASN A 362 -18.49 -9.91 -2.43
N VAL A 363 -17.67 -10.94 -2.18
CA VAL A 363 -16.40 -10.79 -1.44
C VAL A 363 -15.37 -10.02 -2.25
N ALA A 364 -15.02 -10.57 -3.42
CA ALA A 364 -14.00 -9.99 -4.26
C ALA A 364 -14.44 -8.58 -4.65
N LEU A 365 -15.69 -8.42 -5.09
CA LEU A 365 -16.24 -7.11 -5.43
C LEU A 365 -16.19 -6.13 -4.26
N LYS A 366 -16.55 -6.53 -3.03
CA LYS A 366 -16.52 -5.63 -1.87
C LYS A 366 -15.09 -5.25 -1.44
N VAL A 367 -14.14 -6.18 -1.53
CA VAL A 367 -12.71 -5.87 -1.29
C VAL A 367 -12.19 -4.90 -2.34
N GLY A 368 -12.40 -5.16 -3.64
CA GLY A 368 -11.96 -4.25 -4.70
C GLY A 368 -12.66 -2.88 -4.64
N PHE A 369 -13.98 -2.84 -4.38
CA PHE A 369 -14.69 -1.57 -4.20
C PHE A 369 -14.18 -0.77 -3.02
N SER A 370 -13.84 -1.41 -1.89
CA SER A 370 -13.27 -0.69 -0.75
C SER A 370 -11.94 -0.01 -1.10
N VAL A 371 -11.09 -0.68 -1.88
CA VAL A 371 -9.80 -0.14 -2.30
C VAL A 371 -10.01 1.06 -3.24
N ILE A 372 -10.98 0.98 -4.18
CA ILE A 372 -11.38 2.12 -5.03
C ILE A 372 -11.89 3.28 -4.18
N GLN A 373 -12.77 3.01 -3.23
CA GLN A 373 -13.37 4.04 -2.40
C GLN A 373 -12.33 4.79 -1.57
N VAL A 374 -11.38 4.06 -0.97
CA VAL A 374 -10.25 4.66 -0.26
C VAL A 374 -9.34 5.43 -1.23
N ALA A 375 -9.08 4.89 -2.43
CA ALA A 375 -8.29 5.56 -3.47
C ALA A 375 -8.90 6.91 -3.86
N ILE A 376 -10.21 6.95 -4.12
CA ILE A 376 -10.95 8.17 -4.46
C ILE A 376 -10.93 9.15 -3.29
N GLY A 377 -11.04 8.66 -2.05
CA GLY A 377 -10.90 9.53 -0.87
C GLY A 377 -9.52 10.20 -0.83
N ILE A 378 -8.46 9.42 -1.04
CA ILE A 378 -7.08 9.92 -1.05
C ILE A 378 -6.84 10.89 -2.21
N THR A 379 -7.33 10.60 -3.44
CA THR A 379 -7.20 11.52 -4.58
C THR A 379 -7.84 12.87 -4.30
N VAL A 380 -9.08 12.86 -3.82
CA VAL A 380 -9.83 14.08 -3.53
C VAL A 380 -9.14 14.88 -2.43
N GLY A 381 -8.67 14.22 -1.37
CA GLY A 381 -7.96 14.88 -0.27
C GLY A 381 -6.67 15.56 -0.74
N LEU A 382 -5.85 14.86 -1.52
CA LEU A 382 -4.61 15.41 -2.07
C LEU A 382 -4.86 16.53 -3.07
N PHE A 383 -5.90 16.42 -3.89
CA PHE A 383 -6.26 17.44 -4.88
C PHE A 383 -6.68 18.75 -4.20
N VAL A 384 -7.54 18.66 -3.19
CA VAL A 384 -7.96 19.83 -2.41
C VAL A 384 -6.76 20.45 -1.69
N ALA A 385 -5.84 19.63 -1.17
CA ALA A 385 -4.61 20.14 -0.56
C ALA A 385 -3.71 20.86 -1.57
N ALA A 386 -3.58 20.34 -2.80
CA ALA A 386 -2.82 20.99 -3.87
C ALA A 386 -3.43 22.36 -4.26
N LEU A 387 -4.76 22.45 -4.33
CA LEU A 387 -5.45 23.71 -4.58
C LEU A 387 -5.23 24.74 -3.45
N VAL A 388 -5.29 24.30 -2.19
CA VAL A 388 -5.12 25.18 -1.02
C VAL A 388 -3.67 25.65 -0.87
N THR A 389 -2.69 24.79 -1.17
CA THR A 389 -1.27 25.14 -1.07
C THR A 389 -0.78 26.00 -2.24
N ASN A 390 -1.35 25.83 -3.43
CA ASN A 390 -1.03 26.63 -4.63
C ASN A 390 -2.27 27.27 -5.27
N PRO A 391 -2.97 28.18 -4.57
CA PRO A 391 -4.25 28.74 -5.02
C PRO A 391 -4.09 29.70 -6.21
N PHE A 392 -2.92 30.29 -6.37
CA PHE A 392 -2.58 31.14 -7.52
C PHE A 392 -1.43 30.49 -8.26
N GLY A 393 -1.72 29.88 -9.41
CA GLY A 393 -0.71 29.31 -10.30
C GLY A 393 0.43 30.31 -10.48
N ARG A 394 1.61 30.00 -9.93
CA ARG A 394 2.76 30.89 -10.00
C ARG A 394 3.12 31.11 -11.47
N ARG A 395 2.75 32.27 -12.00
CA ARG A 395 3.45 32.88 -13.14
C ARG A 395 4.95 32.83 -12.82
N ARG A 396 5.71 32.14 -13.68
CA ARG A 396 7.18 32.10 -13.75
C ARG A 396 7.84 33.17 -12.85
N ARG A 397 8.40 32.76 -11.71
CA ARG A 397 9.46 33.54 -11.05
C ARG A 397 10.53 32.60 -10.52
N LYS A 398 11.71 32.74 -11.12
CA LYS A 398 12.99 32.14 -10.75
C LYS A 398 13.23 32.27 -9.23
N ARG A 399 13.93 31.27 -8.67
CA ARG A 399 14.46 31.20 -7.30
C ARG A 399 13.44 30.95 -6.18
N THR A 400 13.09 29.69 -5.96
CA THR A 400 12.89 29.13 -4.62
C THR A 400 13.05 27.61 -4.71
N PRO A 401 13.76 26.96 -3.77
CA PRO A 401 14.01 25.53 -3.86
C PRO A 401 12.68 24.80 -3.62
N LEU A 402 12.10 24.25 -4.68
CA LEU A 402 11.05 23.25 -4.57
C LEU A 402 11.62 22.06 -3.80
N ALA A 403 11.10 21.89 -2.59
CA ALA A 403 11.22 20.70 -1.74
C ALA A 403 9.90 19.92 -1.81
N GLN A 404 9.32 19.82 -3.01
CA GLN A 404 8.07 19.11 -3.25
C GLN A 404 8.39 17.89 -4.11
N LEU A 405 8.61 16.76 -3.41
CA LEU A 405 8.16 15.41 -3.74
C LEU A 405 8.52 14.50 -2.56
#